data_AF-A0A6G3XHI8-F1
#
_entry.id   AF-A0A6G3XHI8-F1
#
_cell.length_a   1.000
_cell.length_b   1.000
_cell.length_c   1.000
_cell.angle_alpha   90.00
_cell.angle_beta   90.00
_cell.angle_gamma   90.00
#
_symmetry.space_group_name_H-M   'P 1'
#
loop_
_entity.id
_entity.type
_entity.pdbx_description
1 polymer ?
#
loop_
_entity_poly.entity_id
_entity_poly.type
_entity_poly.pdbx_seq_one_letter_code
_entity_poly.pdbx_strand_id
1 'polypeptide(L)'
;MAGHIQDRWYKTEPDAAGKPRRVRTDRYGTGMRYRARYIGPDGTEKRKSFPDGQRRLADQWLAHIEADMSRGQYVDPAASRVTFRQYAENWLNTQTTAMTTRESVESAIRGHAIPYLGPRPLGSFKPEHIRDWLSELERAVPASSYRRVIYNNVSTVLNAAVDDGHLSKNACHAQSVQSSETALSRLSGPRGGRAAAR
;
A
#
# COMPACT_ATOMS: atom_id res chain seq x y z
N MET A 1 2.43 -1.04 -22.97
CA MET A 1 1.81 0.17 -22.37
C MET A 1 2.40 1.41 -23.03
N ALA A 2 1.64 2.48 -23.28
CA ALA A 2 2.19 3.68 -23.92
C ALA A 2 2.79 4.65 -22.88
N GLY A 3 3.98 4.31 -22.37
CA GLY A 3 4.81 5.26 -21.62
C GLY A 3 5.61 6.16 -22.57
N HIS A 4 5.66 7.48 -22.32
CA HIS A 4 6.53 8.37 -23.10
C HIS A 4 7.21 9.42 -22.24
N ILE A 5 8.35 9.92 -22.70
CA ILE A 5 9.10 11.00 -22.06
C ILE A 5 8.97 12.26 -22.91
N GLN A 6 8.44 13.30 -22.28
CA GLN A 6 8.42 14.65 -22.80
C GLN A 6 9.70 15.39 -22.40
N ASP A 7 10.46 15.92 -23.37
CA ASP A 7 11.49 16.94 -23.12
C ASP A 7 10.80 18.30 -22.97
N ARG A 8 10.95 18.93 -21.80
CA ARG A 8 10.33 20.21 -21.48
C ARG A 8 11.22 21.40 -21.76
N TRP A 9 12.49 21.18 -22.08
CA TRP A 9 13.44 22.25 -22.39
C TRP A 9 13.55 22.50 -23.88
N TYR A 10 13.36 21.47 -24.69
CA TYR A 10 13.40 21.54 -26.13
C TYR A 10 12.09 21.04 -26.75
N LYS A 11 11.59 21.76 -27.76
CA LYS A 11 10.52 21.30 -28.65
C LYS A 11 11.04 21.14 -30.08
N THR A 12 10.36 20.34 -30.88
CA THR A 12 10.65 20.20 -32.30
C THR A 12 9.63 21.02 -33.08
N GLU A 13 10.09 21.97 -33.88
CA GLU A 13 9.26 22.78 -34.76
C GLU A 13 9.78 22.69 -36.20
N PRO A 14 8.91 22.65 -37.22
CA PRO A 14 9.34 22.70 -38.61
C PRO A 14 9.90 24.09 -38.93
N ASP A 15 11.08 24.13 -39.56
CA ASP A 15 11.66 25.36 -40.12
C ASP A 15 10.88 25.78 -41.39
N ALA A 16 11.20 26.95 -41.96
CA ALA A 16 10.59 27.48 -43.19
C ALA A 16 10.69 26.51 -44.39
N ALA A 17 11.64 25.57 -44.36
CA ALA A 17 11.82 24.50 -45.34
C ALA A 17 11.19 23.15 -44.93
N GLY A 18 10.35 23.11 -43.88
CA GLY A 18 9.69 21.90 -43.38
C GLY A 18 10.58 20.94 -42.58
N LYS A 19 11.88 21.25 -42.40
CA LYS A 19 12.83 20.40 -41.68
C LYS A 19 12.64 20.53 -40.16
N PRO A 20 12.65 19.43 -39.38
CA PRO A 20 12.52 19.52 -37.93
C PRO A 20 13.72 20.23 -37.32
N ARG A 21 13.47 21.31 -36.59
CA ARG A 21 14.46 22.07 -35.84
C ARG A 21 14.16 21.97 -34.35
N ARG A 22 15.21 21.74 -33.57
CA ARG A 22 15.12 21.73 -32.10
C ARG A 22 15.16 23.17 -31.59
N VAL A 23 14.07 23.63 -30.98
CA VAL A 23 13.91 25.00 -30.45
C VAL A 23 13.90 24.95 -28.93
N ARG A 24 14.63 25.87 -28.29
CA ARG A 24 14.60 26.03 -26.83
C ARG A 24 13.26 26.61 -26.43
N THR A 25 12.69 26.06 -25.36
CA THR A 25 11.47 26.58 -24.73
C THR A 25 11.83 27.59 -23.65
N ASP A 26 10.83 28.33 -23.16
CA ASP A 26 10.99 29.28 -22.03
C ASP A 26 11.46 28.59 -20.73
N ARG A 27 11.32 27.27 -20.64
CA ARG A 27 11.77 26.47 -19.50
C ARG A 27 13.22 26.01 -19.61
N TYR A 28 13.90 26.31 -20.71
CA TYR A 28 15.29 25.93 -20.91
C TYR A 28 16.16 26.44 -19.74
N GLY A 29 16.96 25.53 -19.16
CA GLY A 29 17.82 25.85 -18.02
C GLY A 29 17.10 25.97 -16.67
N THR A 30 15.76 25.86 -16.62
CA THR A 30 14.98 26.05 -15.39
C THR A 30 14.10 24.83 -15.08
N GLY A 31 14.17 24.35 -13.83
CA GLY A 31 13.36 23.24 -13.33
C GLY A 31 13.71 21.87 -13.93
N MET A 32 12.77 20.92 -13.82
CA MET A 32 12.95 19.53 -14.27
C MET A 32 12.70 19.39 -15.78
N ARG A 33 13.70 18.90 -16.51
CA ARG A 33 13.70 18.78 -17.97
C ARG A 33 12.83 17.64 -18.50
N TYR A 34 13.00 16.43 -17.98
CA TYR A 34 12.33 15.24 -18.53
C TYR A 34 11.06 14.96 -17.74
N ARG A 35 9.93 14.76 -18.42
CA ARG A 35 8.68 14.30 -17.79
C ARG A 35 8.25 12.99 -18.41
N ALA A 36 8.35 11.92 -17.62
CA ALA A 36 7.82 10.62 -17.98
C ALA A 36 6.32 10.55 -17.63
N ARG A 37 5.52 10.03 -18.55
CA ARG A 37 4.06 9.86 -18.41
C ARG A 37 3.68 8.43 -18.78
N TYR A 38 2.69 7.88 -18.09
CA TYR A 38 2.08 6.59 -18.42
C TYR A 38 0.59 6.61 -18.04
N ILE A 39 -0.18 5.67 -18.60
CA ILE A 39 -1.58 5.43 -18.23
C ILE A 39 -1.62 4.22 -17.30
N GLY A 40 -2.21 4.40 -16.11
CA GLY A 40 -2.39 3.32 -15.14
C GLY A 40 -3.50 2.35 -15.55
N PRO A 41 -3.63 1.20 -14.87
CA PRO A 41 -4.72 0.24 -15.11
C PRO A 41 -6.11 0.82 -14.86
N ASP A 42 -6.18 1.84 -14.00
CA ASP A 42 -7.37 2.65 -13.70
C ASP A 42 -7.73 3.65 -14.81
N GLY A 43 -6.95 3.68 -15.90
CA GLY A 43 -7.11 4.63 -17.01
C GLY A 43 -6.61 6.04 -16.69
N THR A 44 -6.03 6.30 -15.51
CA THR A 44 -5.57 7.64 -15.16
C THR A 44 -4.15 7.89 -15.63
N GLU A 45 -3.86 9.12 -16.09
CA GLU A 45 -2.51 9.51 -16.47
C GLU A 45 -1.68 9.83 -15.21
N LYS A 46 -0.58 9.10 -15.05
CA LYS A 46 0.42 9.37 -14.00
C LYS A 46 1.70 9.92 -14.62
N ARG A 47 2.43 10.73 -13.85
CA ARG A 47 3.65 11.39 -14.33
C ARG A 47 4.70 11.57 -13.24
N LYS A 48 5.97 11.50 -13.64
CA LYS A 48 7.13 11.84 -12.81
C LYS A 48 8.10 12.69 -13.62
N SER A 49 8.68 13.70 -12.98
CA SER A 49 9.64 14.61 -13.63
C SER A 49 11.06 14.36 -13.09
N PHE A 50 12.05 14.52 -13.95
CA PHE A 50 13.47 14.25 -13.69
C PHE A 50 14.30 15.45 -14.16
N PRO A 51 15.42 15.76 -13.47
CA PRO A 51 16.29 16.87 -13.82
C PRO A 51 17.06 16.58 -15.12
N ASP A 52 17.76 17.60 -15.63
CA ASP A 52 18.65 17.41 -16.78
C ASP A 52 19.74 16.36 -16.49
N GLY A 53 20.25 15.72 -17.55
CA GLY A 53 21.17 14.58 -17.44
C GLY A 53 20.55 13.25 -16.96
N GLN A 54 19.31 13.25 -16.43
CA GLN A 54 18.66 12.05 -15.88
C GLN A 54 17.62 11.39 -16.80
N ARG A 55 17.73 11.57 -18.13
CA ARG A 55 16.82 10.92 -19.09
C ARG A 55 16.79 9.40 -18.92
N ARG A 56 17.96 8.78 -18.77
CA ARG A 56 18.08 7.34 -18.57
C ARG A 56 17.32 6.84 -17.33
N LEU A 57 17.29 7.62 -16.25
CA LEU A 57 16.52 7.27 -15.05
C LEU A 57 15.01 7.37 -15.30
N ALA A 58 14.57 8.30 -16.15
CA ALA A 58 13.18 8.40 -16.57
C ALA A 58 12.76 7.20 -17.43
N ASP A 59 13.62 6.74 -18.35
CA ASP A 59 13.40 5.54 -19.16
C ASP A 59 13.32 4.28 -18.28
N GLN A 60 14.29 4.11 -17.37
CA GLN A 60 14.29 2.99 -16.41
C GLN A 60 13.06 2.98 -15.53
N TRP A 61 12.63 4.15 -15.05
CA TRP A 61 11.42 4.26 -14.25
C TRP A 61 10.17 3.80 -15.03
N LEU A 62 10.02 4.20 -16.29
CA LEU A 62 8.91 3.71 -17.13
C LEU A 62 8.99 2.20 -17.36
N ALA A 63 10.19 1.66 -17.61
CA ALA A 63 10.40 0.22 -17.80
C ALA A 63 10.04 -0.59 -16.54
N HIS A 64 10.37 -0.08 -15.34
CA HIS A 64 9.95 -0.70 -14.08
C HIS A 64 8.44 -0.69 -13.90
N ILE A 65 7.79 0.44 -14.19
CA ILE A 65 6.32 0.54 -14.12
C ILE A 65 5.66 -0.43 -15.11
N GLU A 66 6.19 -0.56 -16.33
CA GLU A 66 5.70 -1.53 -17.30
C GLU A 66 5.89 -2.97 -16.85
N ALA A 67 7.04 -3.29 -16.28
CA ALA A 67 7.31 -4.59 -15.69
C ALA A 67 6.33 -4.90 -14.54
N ASP A 68 6.10 -3.97 -13.62
CA ASP A 68 5.20 -4.14 -12.48
C ASP A 68 3.75 -4.35 -12.95
N MET A 69 3.28 -3.61 -13.95
CA MET A 69 1.95 -3.83 -14.52
C MET A 69 1.84 -5.18 -15.22
N SER A 70 2.84 -5.58 -16.02
CA SER A 70 2.82 -6.89 -16.69
C SER A 70 2.81 -8.08 -15.72
N ARG A 71 3.38 -7.89 -14.52
CA ARG A 71 3.40 -8.89 -13.44
C ARG A 71 2.17 -8.83 -12.53
N GLY A 72 1.25 -7.88 -12.74
CA GLY A 72 0.13 -7.63 -11.84
C GLY A 72 0.55 -7.17 -10.44
N GLN A 73 1.73 -6.57 -10.31
CA GLN A 73 2.30 -6.08 -9.03
C GLN A 73 2.30 -4.56 -8.92
N TYR A 74 1.75 -3.89 -9.93
CA TYR A 74 1.65 -2.44 -9.94
C TYR A 74 0.73 -1.94 -8.83
N VAL A 75 1.25 -1.00 -8.04
CA VAL A 75 0.51 -0.27 -7.02
C VAL A 75 0.63 1.20 -7.37
N ASP A 76 -0.51 1.92 -7.43
CA ASP A 76 -0.48 3.36 -7.70
C ASP A 76 0.32 4.10 -6.60
N PRO A 77 1.36 4.87 -6.96
CA PRO A 77 2.13 5.66 -5.99
C PRO A 77 1.29 6.63 -5.16
N ALA A 78 0.12 7.09 -5.65
CA ALA A 78 -0.80 7.91 -4.88
C ALA A 78 -1.62 7.06 -3.90
N ALA A 79 -2.21 5.95 -4.38
CA ALA A 79 -3.00 5.04 -3.55
C ALA A 79 -2.16 4.41 -2.43
N SER A 80 -0.90 4.09 -2.70
CA SER A 80 0.04 3.51 -1.73
C SER A 80 0.37 4.42 -0.56
N ARG A 81 0.15 5.74 -0.69
CA ARG A 81 0.37 6.74 0.37
C ARG A 81 -0.79 6.88 1.34
N VAL A 82 -1.97 6.35 0.98
CA VAL A 82 -3.12 6.31 1.89
C VAL A 82 -2.73 5.50 3.12
N THR A 83 -3.00 6.05 4.29
CA THR A 83 -2.65 5.38 5.55
C THR A 83 -3.66 4.30 5.89
N PHE A 84 -3.24 3.32 6.69
CA PHE A 84 -4.14 2.28 7.16
C PHE A 84 -5.38 2.87 7.85
N ARG A 85 -5.22 3.93 8.65
CA ARG A 85 -6.35 4.62 9.31
C ARG A 85 -7.34 5.14 8.28
N GLN A 86 -6.87 5.91 7.31
CA GLN A 86 -7.73 6.53 6.29
C GLN A 86 -8.50 5.47 5.51
N TYR A 87 -7.81 4.41 5.09
CA TYR A 87 -8.43 3.33 4.34
C TYR A 87 -9.42 2.53 5.20
N ALA A 88 -9.03 2.13 6.40
CA ALA A 88 -9.87 1.36 7.30
C ALA A 88 -11.15 2.11 7.69
N GLU A 89 -11.07 3.41 7.95
CA GLU A 89 -12.25 4.23 8.24
C GLU A 89 -13.19 4.34 7.04
N ASN A 90 -12.65 4.48 5.83
CA ASN A 90 -13.46 4.48 4.61
C ASN A 90 -14.11 3.10 4.37
N TRP A 91 -13.36 2.02 4.53
CA TRP A 91 -13.84 0.65 4.39
C TRP A 91 -14.94 0.31 5.40
N LEU A 92 -14.76 0.74 6.66
CA LEU A 92 -15.79 0.61 7.69
C LEU A 92 -17.07 1.34 7.31
N ASN A 93 -16.97 2.50 6.64
CA ASN A 93 -18.13 3.26 6.20
C ASN A 93 -18.93 2.55 5.09
N THR A 94 -18.25 1.86 4.18
CA THR A 94 -18.86 1.20 3.01
C THR A 94 -19.36 -0.24 3.27
N GLN A 95 -19.02 -0.83 4.42
CA GLN A 95 -19.39 -2.20 4.81
C GLN A 95 -20.92 -2.44 4.84
N THR A 96 -21.45 -3.36 4.02
CA THR A 96 -22.89 -3.70 3.97
C THR A 96 -23.31 -4.84 4.93
N THR A 97 -22.44 -5.24 5.86
CA THR A 97 -22.73 -6.31 6.83
C THR A 97 -23.76 -5.87 7.88
N ALA A 98 -24.40 -6.84 8.56
CA ALA A 98 -25.32 -6.59 9.67
C ALA A 98 -24.74 -5.63 10.73
N MET A 99 -25.58 -4.72 11.25
CA MET A 99 -25.18 -3.61 12.13
C MET A 99 -24.38 -4.05 13.37
N THR A 100 -24.81 -5.12 14.06
CA THR A 100 -24.13 -5.63 15.26
C THR A 100 -22.72 -6.14 14.98
N THR A 101 -22.51 -6.74 13.80
CA THR A 101 -21.20 -7.16 13.34
C THR A 101 -20.34 -5.95 12.98
N ARG A 102 -20.93 -4.92 12.37
CA ARG A 102 -20.22 -3.69 11.99
C ARG A 102 -19.67 -2.94 13.20
N GLU A 103 -20.48 -2.76 14.25
CA GLU A 103 -20.05 -2.10 15.50
C GLU A 103 -18.90 -2.85 16.18
N SER A 104 -18.98 -4.19 16.22
CA SER A 104 -17.93 -5.04 16.80
C SER A 104 -16.62 -4.94 16.00
N VAL A 105 -16.70 -4.94 14.67
CA VAL A 105 -15.54 -4.81 13.77
C VAL A 105 -14.93 -3.41 13.89
N GLU A 106 -15.77 -2.37 13.93
CA GLU A 106 -15.33 -0.98 14.10
C GLU A 106 -14.60 -0.77 15.43
N SER A 107 -15.20 -1.24 16.53
CA SER A 107 -14.59 -1.14 17.87
C SER A 107 -13.23 -1.83 17.93
N ALA A 108 -13.15 -3.06 17.39
CA ALA A 108 -11.91 -3.82 17.31
C ALA A 108 -10.81 -3.08 16.51
N ILE A 109 -11.14 -2.56 15.32
CA ILE A 109 -10.18 -1.87 14.46
C ILE A 109 -9.75 -0.54 15.10
N ARG A 110 -10.69 0.29 15.57
CA ARG A 110 -10.40 1.59 16.17
C ARG A 110 -9.62 1.48 17.48
N GLY A 111 -9.94 0.49 18.31
CA GLY A 111 -9.31 0.29 19.62
C GLY A 111 -7.95 -0.38 19.54
N HIS A 112 -7.73 -1.31 18.61
CA HIS A 112 -6.57 -2.20 18.65
C HIS A 112 -5.70 -2.21 17.40
N ALA A 113 -6.21 -1.80 16.24
CA ALA A 113 -5.42 -1.76 15.00
C ALA A 113 -4.92 -0.35 14.69
N ILE A 114 -5.84 0.62 14.68
CA ILE A 114 -5.57 2.02 14.33
C ILE A 114 -4.50 2.70 15.20
N PRO A 115 -4.40 2.47 16.52
CA PRO A 115 -3.35 3.11 17.33
C PRO A 115 -1.93 2.73 16.92
N TYR A 116 -1.74 1.52 16.38
CA TYR A 116 -0.41 0.97 16.05
C TYR A 116 -0.13 1.02 14.54
N LEU A 117 -1.11 0.62 13.73
CA LEU A 117 -0.98 0.52 12.28
C LEU A 117 -1.46 1.77 11.56
N GLY A 118 -2.33 2.56 12.18
CA GLY A 118 -3.05 3.68 11.59
C GLY A 118 -2.21 4.70 10.80
N PRO A 119 -1.10 5.24 11.33
CA PRO A 119 -0.32 6.26 10.62
C PRO A 119 0.50 5.70 9.44
N ARG A 120 0.59 4.38 9.29
CA ARG A 120 1.44 3.75 8.29
C ARG A 120 0.80 3.81 6.90
N PRO A 121 1.52 4.26 5.85
CA PRO A 121 1.08 4.16 4.47
C PRO A 121 0.91 2.69 4.05
N LEU A 122 -0.19 2.37 3.35
CA LEU A 122 -0.50 1.01 2.93
C LEU A 122 0.63 0.38 2.10
N GLY A 123 1.19 1.09 1.13
CA GLY A 123 2.29 0.56 0.30
C GLY A 123 3.60 0.30 1.04
N SER A 124 3.72 0.73 2.30
CA SER A 124 4.89 0.46 3.14
C SER A 124 4.68 -0.74 4.10
N PHE A 125 3.52 -1.38 4.08
CA PHE A 125 3.26 -2.54 4.94
C PHE A 125 4.19 -3.70 4.60
N LYS A 126 4.69 -4.32 5.67
CA LYS A 126 5.61 -5.44 5.62
C LYS A 126 5.21 -6.44 6.71
N PRO A 127 5.58 -7.72 6.56
CA PRO A 127 5.32 -8.73 7.58
C PRO A 127 5.92 -8.41 8.96
N GLU A 128 6.98 -7.59 9.04
CA GLU A 128 7.55 -7.13 10.31
C GLU A 128 6.57 -6.28 11.11
N HIS A 129 5.89 -5.33 10.46
CA HIS A 129 4.93 -4.44 11.13
C HIS A 129 3.74 -5.20 11.71
N ILE A 130 3.31 -6.29 11.06
CA ILE A 130 2.22 -7.13 11.56
C ILE A 130 2.68 -7.94 12.78
N ARG A 131 3.92 -8.46 12.77
CA ARG A 131 4.49 -9.18 13.93
C ARG A 131 4.64 -8.26 15.14
N ASP A 132 5.18 -7.05 14.94
CA ASP A 132 5.33 -6.07 16.01
C ASP A 132 3.97 -5.70 16.61
N TRP A 133 2.97 -5.47 15.75
CA TRP A 133 1.61 -5.21 16.18
C TRP A 133 0.99 -6.39 16.94
N LEU A 134 1.19 -7.63 16.49
CA LEU A 134 0.72 -8.82 17.20
C LEU A 134 1.30 -8.93 18.62
N SER A 135 2.56 -8.53 18.83
CA SER A 135 3.17 -8.46 20.16
C SER A 135 2.54 -7.39 21.05
N GLU A 136 2.23 -6.20 20.51
CA GLU A 136 1.51 -5.18 21.28
C GLU A 136 0.06 -5.58 21.56
N LEU A 137 -0.59 -6.26 20.61
CA LEU A 137 -1.94 -6.78 20.76
C LEU A 137 -2.02 -7.83 21.87
N GLU A 138 -1.02 -8.69 22.00
CA GLU A 138 -0.90 -9.64 23.11
C GLU A 138 -0.83 -8.96 24.48
N ARG A 139 -0.10 -7.85 24.59
CA ARG A 139 -0.01 -7.09 25.84
C ARG A 139 -1.31 -6.36 26.18
N ALA A 140 -2.00 -5.85 25.16
CA ALA A 140 -3.22 -5.08 25.34
C ALA A 140 -4.47 -5.95 25.56
N VAL A 141 -4.51 -7.16 24.99
CA VAL A 141 -5.71 -8.01 24.97
C VAL A 141 -5.40 -9.41 25.54
N PRO A 142 -5.77 -9.69 26.79
CA PRO A 142 -5.51 -10.99 27.41
C PRO A 142 -6.18 -12.17 26.68
N ALA A 143 -7.44 -11.98 26.25
CA ALA A 143 -8.23 -13.04 25.63
C ALA A 143 -7.74 -13.39 24.22
N SER A 144 -7.22 -14.61 24.05
CA SER A 144 -6.69 -15.11 22.77
C SER A 144 -7.75 -15.19 21.66
N SER A 145 -8.99 -15.55 22.00
CA SER A 145 -10.12 -15.58 21.07
C SER A 145 -10.39 -14.20 20.48
N TYR A 146 -10.37 -13.15 21.31
CA TYR A 146 -10.61 -11.78 20.85
C TYR A 146 -9.45 -11.24 20.01
N ARG A 147 -8.19 -11.56 20.37
CA ARG A 147 -7.02 -11.26 19.53
C ARG A 147 -7.16 -11.83 18.11
N ARG A 148 -7.62 -13.07 17.98
CA ARG A 148 -7.86 -13.71 16.68
C ARG A 148 -8.93 -13.00 15.86
N VAL A 149 -10.01 -12.55 16.51
CA VAL A 149 -11.07 -11.75 15.85
C VAL A 149 -10.50 -10.43 15.32
N ILE A 150 -9.72 -9.71 16.15
CA ILE A 150 -9.08 -8.46 15.75
C ILE A 150 -8.14 -8.68 14.56
N TYR A 151 -7.31 -9.73 14.62
CA TYR A 151 -6.41 -10.09 13.53
C TYR A 151 -7.16 -10.40 12.22
N ASN A 152 -8.22 -11.18 12.27
CA ASN A 152 -9.04 -11.50 11.10
C ASN A 152 -9.68 -10.25 10.49
N ASN A 153 -10.15 -9.31 11.32
CA ASN A 153 -10.68 -8.04 10.84
C ASN A 153 -9.61 -7.22 10.11
N VAL A 154 -8.40 -7.11 10.67
CA VAL A 154 -7.28 -6.41 10.01
C VAL A 154 -6.89 -7.11 8.70
N SER A 155 -6.82 -8.44 8.70
CA SER A 155 -6.55 -9.21 7.48
C SER A 155 -7.61 -8.96 6.40
N THR A 156 -8.88 -8.86 6.78
CA THR A 156 -9.98 -8.55 5.86
C THR A 156 -9.84 -7.15 5.25
N VAL A 157 -9.51 -6.13 6.07
CA VAL A 157 -9.22 -4.77 5.59
C VAL A 157 -8.04 -4.76 4.62
N LEU A 158 -6.97 -5.50 4.94
CA LEU A 158 -5.79 -5.56 4.06
C LEU A 158 -6.04 -6.34 2.77
N ASN A 159 -6.95 -7.32 2.76
CA ASN A 159 -7.40 -7.97 1.53
C ASN A 159 -8.17 -7.00 0.64
N ALA A 160 -9.11 -6.25 1.19
CA ALA A 160 -9.82 -5.21 0.45
C ALA A 160 -8.83 -4.18 -0.13
N ALA A 161 -7.81 -3.78 0.63
CA ALA A 161 -6.77 -2.86 0.15
C ALA A 161 -5.93 -3.44 -1.00
N VAL A 162 -5.79 -4.76 -1.10
CA VAL A 162 -5.14 -5.43 -2.23
C VAL A 162 -6.06 -5.41 -3.45
N ASP A 163 -7.33 -5.74 -3.26
CA ASP A 163 -8.33 -5.74 -4.34
C ASP A 163 -8.51 -4.33 -4.93
N ASP A 164 -8.48 -3.29 -4.09
CA ASP A 164 -8.54 -1.88 -4.49
C ASP A 164 -7.20 -1.33 -5.02
N GLY A 165 -6.13 -2.13 -5.04
CA GLY A 165 -4.83 -1.75 -5.59
C GLY A 165 -4.01 -0.75 -4.75
N HIS A 166 -4.31 -0.62 -3.45
CA HIS A 166 -3.52 0.18 -2.51
C HIS A 166 -2.28 -0.57 -1.99
N LEU A 167 -2.32 -1.91 -2.04
CA LEU A 167 -1.26 -2.81 -1.57
C LEU A 167 -1.07 -3.95 -2.57
N SER A 168 0.17 -4.39 -2.79
CA SER A 168 0.42 -5.49 -3.74
C SER A 168 0.08 -6.87 -3.15
N LYS A 169 0.26 -7.06 -1.85
CA LYS A 169 0.04 -8.32 -1.13
C LYS A 169 -0.32 -8.07 0.31
N ASN A 170 -1.27 -8.85 0.85
CA ASN A 170 -1.61 -8.78 2.26
C ASN A 170 -0.48 -9.36 3.14
N ALA A 171 0.11 -8.49 3.97
CA ALA A 171 1.21 -8.84 4.86
C ALA A 171 0.81 -9.86 5.95
N CYS A 172 -0.47 -9.97 6.31
CA CYS A 172 -0.97 -10.96 7.27
C CYS A 172 -0.79 -12.41 6.77
N HIS A 173 -0.81 -12.64 5.46
CA HIS A 173 -0.65 -13.99 4.90
C HIS A 173 0.81 -14.45 4.80
N ALA A 174 1.78 -13.64 5.23
CA ALA A 174 3.17 -14.07 5.26
C ALA A 174 3.37 -15.23 6.25
N GLN A 175 4.12 -16.26 5.83
CA GLN A 175 4.37 -17.45 6.65
C GLN A 175 4.94 -17.11 8.04
N SER A 176 5.80 -16.11 8.12
CA SER A 176 6.38 -15.63 9.38
C SER A 176 5.33 -15.03 10.33
N VAL A 177 4.32 -14.35 9.79
CA VAL A 177 3.20 -13.79 10.57
C VAL A 177 2.27 -14.91 11.05
N GLN A 178 1.88 -15.81 10.14
CA GLN A 178 1.01 -16.95 10.46
C GLN A 178 1.62 -17.85 11.53
N SER A 179 2.94 -18.03 11.50
CA SER A 179 3.69 -18.78 12.54
C SER A 179 3.63 -18.06 13.89
N SER A 180 3.81 -16.74 13.92
CA SER A 180 3.68 -15.94 15.13
C SER A 180 2.26 -15.95 15.70
N GLU A 181 1.23 -15.75 14.86
CA GLU A 181 -0.18 -15.82 15.27
C GLU A 181 -0.52 -17.19 15.86
N THR A 182 -0.07 -18.27 15.20
CA THR A 182 -0.27 -19.63 15.67
C THR A 182 0.42 -19.86 17.02
N ALA A 183 1.63 -19.33 17.23
CA ALA A 183 2.33 -19.40 18.50
C ALA A 183 1.58 -18.66 19.62
N LEU A 184 1.09 -17.44 19.34
CA LEU A 184 0.30 -16.63 20.28
C LEU A 184 -0.99 -17.34 20.70
N SER A 185 -1.65 -18.00 19.75
CA SER A 185 -2.85 -18.80 20.04
C SER A 185 -2.55 -20.05 20.87
N ARG A 186 -1.37 -20.67 20.72
CA ARG A 186 -1.00 -21.91 21.42
C ARG A 186 -0.50 -21.67 22.85
N LEU A 187 0.27 -20.60 23.08
CA LEU A 187 0.79 -20.26 24.40
C LEU A 187 -0.30 -19.80 25.39
N SER A 188 -1.50 -19.49 24.89
CA SER A 188 -2.64 -19.02 25.69
C SER A 188 -3.71 -20.10 25.96
N GLY A 189 -3.39 -21.39 25.77
CA GLY A 189 -4.25 -22.50 26.20
C GLY A 189 -4.45 -22.52 27.72
N PRO A 190 -5.54 -23.09 28.26
CA PRO A 190 -5.91 -22.91 29.64
C PRO A 190 -4.82 -23.44 30.57
N ARG A 191 -4.27 -22.58 31.43
CA ARG A 191 -3.69 -23.01 32.71
C ARG A 191 -4.83 -23.49 33.62
N GLY A 192 -5.49 -24.58 33.23
CA GLY A 192 -6.48 -25.27 34.02
C GLY A 192 -5.75 -26.13 35.04
N GLY A 193 -5.69 -25.66 36.28
CA GLY A 193 -5.16 -26.42 37.40
C GLY A 193 -5.94 -27.71 37.66
N ARG A 194 -5.22 -28.74 38.09
CA ARG A 194 -5.74 -29.80 38.95
C ARG A 194 -4.57 -30.48 39.67
N ALA A 195 -4.36 -30.09 40.92
CA ALA A 195 -3.85 -30.96 41.97
C ALA A 195 -4.17 -30.31 43.33
N ALA A 196 -5.40 -30.51 43.78
CA ALA A 196 -5.74 -30.43 45.19
C ALA A 196 -6.27 -31.81 45.61
N ALA A 197 -5.82 -32.22 46.81
CA ALA A 197 -6.27 -33.33 47.64
C ALA A 197 -5.88 -34.75 47.19
N ARG A 198 -4.96 -35.35 47.94
CA ARG A 198 -5.30 -36.25 49.05
C ARG A 198 -4.31 -36.07 50.20
#